data_AF-A0A8X6QHR3-F1
#
_entry.id   AF-A0A8X6QHR3-F1
#
_cell.length_a   1.000
_cell.length_b   1.000
_cell.length_c   1.000
_cell.angle_alpha   90.00
_cell.angle_beta   90.00
_cell.angle_gamma   90.00
#
_symmetry.space_group_name_H-M   'P 1'
#
loop_
_entity.id
_entity.type
_entity.pdbx_description
1 polymer ?
#
loop_
_entity_poly.entity_id
_entity_poly.type
_entity_poly.pdbx_seq_one_letter_code
_entity_poly.pdbx_strand_id
1 'polypeptide(L)'
;MFIQDIPTVGVPDLDKLDTTDVKGRLKYQQSLRQHLRSRFRREYLGILLQPRKKRIYYEVKPGEIVLIEDDSKKRLLSPMAKVLEVYPGKDNTIRVVRVKTQSVLK
;
A
#
# COMPACT_ATOMS: atom_id res chain seq x y z
N MET A 1 -35.29 65.37 5.11
CA MET A 1 -34.71 64.14 4.56
C MET A 1 -35.34 62.97 5.29
N PHE A 2 -36.09 62.12 4.60
CA PHE A 2 -36.76 60.95 5.18
C PHE A 2 -36.05 59.70 4.69
N ILE A 3 -35.34 59.01 5.57
CA ILE A 3 -34.93 57.63 5.34
C ILE A 3 -36.04 56.78 5.96
N GLN A 4 -36.84 56.14 5.11
CA GLN A 4 -37.70 55.05 5.55
C GLN A 4 -36.87 53.76 5.54
N ASP A 5 -36.96 52.99 6.62
CA ASP A 5 -36.38 51.66 6.67
C ASP A 5 -37.07 50.74 5.66
N ILE A 6 -36.27 49.88 5.03
CA ILE A 6 -36.75 48.86 4.09
C ILE A 6 -37.53 47.82 4.92
N PRO A 7 -38.80 47.50 4.58
CA PRO A 7 -39.50 46.44 5.29
C PRO A 7 -38.78 45.12 5.00
N THR A 8 -38.35 44.42 6.05
CA THR A 8 -37.77 43.09 5.94
C THR A 8 -38.81 42.15 5.35
N VAL A 9 -38.75 41.90 4.05
CA VAL A 9 -39.52 40.86 3.36
C VAL A 9 -38.83 39.52 3.63
N GLY A 10 -38.89 39.08 4.89
CA GLY A 10 -38.43 37.78 5.33
C GLY A 10 -39.51 37.15 6.17
N VAL A 11 -39.76 35.86 5.98
CA VAL A 11 -40.65 35.07 6.83
C VAL A 11 -39.77 34.49 7.95
N PRO A 12 -39.76 35.07 9.16
CA PRO A 12 -38.76 34.74 10.17
C PRO A 12 -38.80 33.27 10.62
N ASP A 13 -39.97 32.64 10.45
CA ASP A 13 -40.19 31.25 10.79
C ASP A 13 -39.52 30.30 9.78
N LEU A 14 -39.47 30.67 8.48
CA LEU A 14 -38.75 29.93 7.45
C LEU A 14 -37.23 30.13 7.59
N ASP A 15 -36.77 31.35 7.89
CA ASP A 15 -35.34 31.64 8.09
C ASP A 15 -34.75 30.91 9.32
N LYS A 16 -35.55 30.73 10.38
CA LYS A 16 -35.19 29.91 11.55
C LYS A 16 -35.13 28.41 11.20
N LEU A 17 -36.05 27.92 10.38
CA LEU A 17 -36.06 26.54 9.87
C LEU A 17 -34.81 26.27 9.02
N ASP A 18 -34.50 27.14 8.06
CA ASP A 18 -33.32 26.99 7.19
C ASP A 18 -32.01 26.99 7.98
N THR A 19 -31.85 27.91 8.94
CA THR A 19 -30.60 27.97 9.73
C THR A 19 -30.41 26.78 10.67
N THR A 20 -31.49 26.17 11.18
CA THR A 20 -31.43 25.00 12.08
C THR A 20 -31.27 23.69 11.31
N ASP A 21 -31.96 23.55 10.18
CA ASP A 21 -31.93 22.35 9.34
C ASP A 21 -30.62 22.26 8.54
N VAL A 22 -30.09 23.39 8.06
CA VAL A 22 -28.73 23.46 7.48
C VAL A 22 -27.66 23.07 8.52
N LYS A 23 -27.82 23.47 9.78
CA LYS A 23 -26.92 23.03 10.88
C LYS A 23 -27.05 21.53 11.16
N GLY A 24 -28.26 20.97 11.12
CA GLY A 24 -28.50 19.53 11.27
C GLY A 24 -27.83 18.72 10.16
N ARG A 25 -28.05 19.12 8.91
CA ARG A 25 -27.45 18.50 7.72
C ARG A 25 -25.93 18.59 7.72
N LEU A 26 -25.36 19.73 8.10
CA LEU A 26 -23.91 19.90 8.25
C LEU A 26 -23.32 19.01 9.34
N LYS A 27 -23.97 18.93 10.51
CA LYS A 27 -23.55 18.02 11.60
C LYS A 27 -23.59 16.56 11.16
N TYR A 28 -24.64 16.16 10.44
CA TYR A 28 -24.76 14.81 9.88
C TYR A 28 -23.66 14.49 8.87
N GLN A 29 -23.34 15.43 7.97
CA GLN A 29 -22.23 15.25 7.02
C GLN A 29 -20.87 15.15 7.73
N GLN A 30 -20.67 15.91 8.81
CA GLN A 30 -19.46 15.81 9.62
C GLN A 30 -19.34 14.44 10.31
N SER A 31 -20.44 13.93 10.89
CA SER A 31 -20.43 12.61 11.53
C SER A 31 -20.17 11.49 10.51
N LEU A 32 -20.78 11.56 9.33
CA LEU A 32 -20.50 10.62 8.23
C LEU A 32 -19.03 10.64 7.81
N ARG A 33 -18.43 11.82 7.66
CA ARG A 33 -17.00 11.96 7.35
C ARG A 33 -16.11 11.36 8.44
N GLN A 34 -16.48 11.53 9.70
CA GLN A 34 -15.73 10.99 10.83
C GLN A 34 -15.83 9.46 10.91
N HIS A 35 -17.04 8.91 10.72
CA HIS A 35 -17.27 7.47 10.64
C HIS A 35 -16.51 6.82 9.48
N LEU A 36 -16.57 7.43 8.29
CA LEU A 36 -15.83 6.97 7.13
C LEU A 36 -14.33 6.95 7.42
N ARG A 37 -13.77 8.03 7.97
CA ARG A 37 -12.34 8.11 8.34
C ARG A 37 -11.95 7.04 9.36
N SER A 38 -12.78 6.80 10.37
CA SER A 38 -12.54 5.79 11.39
C SER A 38 -12.52 4.37 10.81
N ARG A 39 -13.57 4.00 10.04
CA ARG A 39 -13.65 2.70 9.36
C ARG A 39 -12.53 2.50 8.36
N PHE A 40 -12.25 3.50 7.52
CA PHE A 40 -11.18 3.42 6.54
C PHE A 40 -9.82 3.12 7.19
N ARG A 41 -9.50 3.80 8.29
CA ARG A 41 -8.26 3.54 9.03
C ARG A 41 -8.24 2.16 9.69
N ARG A 42 -9.36 1.68 10.22
CA ARG A 42 -9.42 0.40 10.93
C ARG A 42 -9.44 -0.80 9.99
N GLU A 43 -10.14 -0.69 8.86
CA GLU A 43 -10.45 -1.81 7.98
C GLU A 43 -9.51 -1.87 6.77
N TYR A 44 -9.13 -0.72 6.20
CA TYR A 44 -8.41 -0.68 4.93
C TYR A 44 -6.94 -0.26 5.05
N LEU A 45 -6.54 0.39 6.14
CA LEU A 45 -5.17 0.86 6.32
C LEU A 45 -4.16 -0.30 6.38
N GLY A 46 -4.55 -1.44 6.97
CA GLY A 46 -3.72 -2.65 6.99
C GLY A 46 -3.57 -3.32 5.62
N ILE A 47 -4.53 -3.13 4.71
CA ILE A 47 -4.45 -3.63 3.33
C ILE A 47 -3.50 -2.73 2.51
N LEU A 48 -3.58 -1.42 2.71
CA LEU A 48 -2.72 -0.42 2.04
C LEU A 48 -1.28 -0.44 2.55
N LEU A 49 -1.10 -0.64 3.86
CA LEU A 49 0.18 -0.86 4.48
C LEU A 49 0.52 -2.35 4.40
N GLN A 50 0.81 -2.84 3.20
CA GLN A 50 1.71 -4.00 3.15
C GLN A 50 3.01 -3.52 3.80
N PRO A 51 3.44 -4.06 4.95
CA PRO A 51 4.78 -3.79 5.43
C PRO A 51 5.69 -4.21 4.28
N ARG A 52 6.49 -3.27 3.76
CA ARG A 52 7.52 -3.60 2.78
C ARG A 52 8.25 -4.78 3.38
N LYS A 53 8.12 -5.97 2.79
CA LYS A 53 8.86 -7.15 3.23
C LYS A 53 10.29 -6.66 3.38
N LYS A 54 10.83 -6.68 4.61
CA LYS A 54 12.23 -6.31 4.83
C LYS A 54 12.99 -7.14 3.83
N ARG A 55 13.60 -6.50 2.83
CA ARG A 55 14.45 -7.20 1.89
C ARG A 55 15.60 -7.68 2.74
N ILE A 56 15.56 -8.97 3.08
CA ILE A 56 16.70 -9.62 3.70
C ILE A 56 17.74 -9.65 2.59
N TYR A 57 18.70 -8.75 2.68
CA TYR A 57 19.83 -8.73 1.77
C TYR A 57 20.73 -9.89 2.19
N TYR A 58 20.58 -11.00 1.48
CA TYR A 58 21.49 -12.13 1.59
C TYR A 58 22.52 -12.00 0.47
N GLU A 59 23.79 -11.90 0.85
CA GLU A 59 24.90 -11.93 -0.10
C GLU A 59 25.33 -13.38 -0.32
N VAL A 60 25.15 -13.86 -1.55
CA VAL A 60 25.55 -15.21 -1.96
C VAL A 60 27.07 -15.30 -2.00
N LYS A 61 27.64 -16.39 -1.48
CA LYS A 61 29.09 -16.61 -1.46
C LYS A 61 29.51 -17.78 -2.36
N PRO A 62 30.72 -17.72 -2.95
CA PRO A 62 31.35 -18.89 -3.56
C PRO A 62 31.37 -20.08 -2.60
N GLY A 63 31.01 -21.26 -3.09
CA GLY A 63 30.95 -22.50 -2.33
C GLY A 63 29.57 -22.84 -1.76
N GLU A 64 28.62 -21.91 -1.75
CA GLU A 64 27.26 -22.16 -1.26
C GLU A 64 26.47 -23.07 -2.20
N ILE A 65 25.54 -23.82 -1.62
CA ILE A 65 24.61 -24.67 -2.38
C ILE A 65 23.29 -23.90 -2.52
N VAL A 66 22.83 -23.78 -3.76
CA VAL A 66 21.61 -23.06 -4.13
C VAL A 66 20.67 -23.98 -4.90
N LEU A 67 19.37 -23.72 -4.81
CA LEU A 67 18.35 -24.34 -5.65
C LEU A 67 18.12 -23.47 -6.87
N ILE A 68 18.10 -24.07 -8.05
CA ILE A 68 17.76 -23.38 -9.30
C ILE A 68 16.25 -23.52 -9.51
N GLU A 69 15.54 -22.40 -9.46
CA GLU A 69 14.13 -22.35 -9.79
C GLU A 69 13.97 -22.48 -11.32
N ASP A 70 13.10 -23.40 -11.74
CA ASP A 70 12.76 -23.65 -13.14
C ASP A 70 11.23 -23.61 -13.23
N ASP A 71 10.69 -22.62 -13.94
CA ASP A 71 9.25 -22.40 -14.06
C ASP A 71 8.52 -23.61 -14.69
N SER A 72 9.25 -24.48 -15.38
CA SER A 72 8.71 -25.69 -16.02
C SER A 72 8.50 -26.85 -15.03
N LYS A 73 9.11 -26.78 -13.83
CA LYS A 73 9.14 -27.88 -12.86
C LYS A 73 8.53 -27.46 -11.54
N LYS A 74 7.95 -28.44 -10.82
CA LYS A 74 7.53 -28.22 -9.44
C LYS A 74 8.77 -27.86 -8.61
N ARG A 75 8.63 -26.90 -7.68
CA ARG A 75 9.71 -26.41 -6.80
C ARG A 75 10.47 -27.52 -6.05
N LEU A 76 9.81 -28.63 -5.73
CA LEU A 76 10.43 -29.81 -5.08
C LEU A 76 11.43 -30.56 -5.98
N LEU A 77 11.37 -30.33 -7.29
CA LEU A 77 12.24 -30.94 -8.31
C LEU A 77 13.29 -29.96 -8.83
N SER A 78 13.43 -28.79 -8.19
CA SER A 78 14.45 -27.81 -8.54
C SER A 78 15.85 -28.41 -8.35
N PRO A 79 16.71 -28.41 -9.39
CA PRO A 79 18.05 -28.97 -9.27
C PRO A 79 18.90 -28.13 -8.30
N MET A 80 19.74 -28.81 -7.53
CA MET A 80 20.74 -28.17 -6.67
C MET A 80 22.01 -27.85 -7.47
N ALA A 81 22.65 -26.74 -7.13
CA ALA A 81 23.91 -26.32 -7.72
C ALA A 81 24.83 -25.70 -6.68
N LYS A 82 26.14 -25.80 -6.90
CA LYS A 82 27.15 -25.12 -6.10
C LYS A 82 27.60 -23.84 -6.79
N VAL A 83 27.63 -22.73 -6.07
CA VAL A 83 28.17 -21.46 -6.55
C VAL A 83 29.69 -21.59 -6.67
N LEU A 84 30.24 -21.28 -7.84
CA LEU A 84 31.68 -21.27 -8.09
C LEU A 84 32.24 -19.85 -7.97
N GLU A 85 31.60 -18.90 -8.63
CA GLU A 85 32.04 -17.51 -8.72
C GLU A 85 30.84 -16.57 -8.65
N VAL A 86 31.04 -15.37 -8.10
CA VAL A 86 30.05 -14.30 -8.00
C VAL A 86 30.53 -13.09 -8.81
N TYR A 87 29.62 -12.45 -9.54
CA TYR A 87 29.93 -11.23 -10.31
C TYR A 87 29.06 -10.07 -9.80
N PRO A 88 29.65 -9.14 -9.01
CA PRO A 88 28.96 -7.94 -8.55
C PRO A 88 28.77 -6.93 -9.68
N GLY A 89 27.69 -6.15 -9.60
CA GLY A 89 27.47 -5.00 -10.48
C GLY A 89 28.27 -3.77 -10.06
N LYS A 90 28.04 -2.64 -10.74
CA LYS A 90 28.73 -1.36 -10.45
C LYS A 90 28.49 -0.82 -9.03
N ASP A 91 27.36 -1.16 -8.44
CA ASP A 91 26.96 -0.83 -7.06
C ASP A 91 27.39 -1.90 -6.05
N ASN A 92 28.31 -2.78 -6.43
CA ASN A 92 28.81 -3.91 -5.65
C ASN A 92 27.76 -4.96 -5.24
N THR A 93 26.54 -4.89 -5.80
CA THR A 93 25.49 -5.88 -5.53
C THR A 93 25.63 -7.08 -6.48
N ILE A 94 25.67 -8.30 -5.93
CA ILE A 94 25.76 -9.55 -6.68
C ILE A 94 24.48 -9.74 -7.51
N ARG A 95 24.63 -9.84 -8.84
CA ARG A 95 23.51 -10.07 -9.78
C ARG A 95 23.66 -11.33 -10.61
N VAL A 96 24.88 -11.78 -10.83
CA VAL A 96 25.18 -12.96 -11.64
C VAL A 96 26.09 -13.89 -10.84
N VAL A 97 25.80 -15.18 -10.90
CA VAL A 97 26.60 -16.23 -10.28
C VAL A 97 26.89 -17.32 -11.30
N ARG A 98 28.13 -17.81 -11.31
CA ARG A 98 28.51 -19.01 -12.04
C ARG A 98 28.27 -20.20 -11.12
N VAL A 99 27.46 -21.15 -11.57
CA VAL A 99 27.10 -22.33 -10.79
C VAL A 99 27.51 -23.62 -11.48
N LYS A 100 27.75 -24.66 -10.69
CA LYS A 100 27.93 -26.04 -11.16
C LYS A 100 26.77 -26.88 -10.66
N THR A 101 25.96 -27.37 -11.59
CA THR A 101 24.92 -28.36 -11.32
C THR A 101 25.52 -29.76 -11.26
N GLN A 102 24.87 -30.67 -10.53
CA GLN A 102 25.14 -32.09 -10.72
C GLN A 102 24.69 -32.46 -12.14
N SER A 103 25.52 -33.20 -12.87
CA SER A 103 25.14 -33.77 -14.16
C SER A 103 23.90 -34.63 -13.94
N VAL A 104 22.73 -34.16 -14.38
CA VAL A 104 21.55 -35.01 -14.47
C VAL A 104 21.88 -36.01 -15.57
N LEU A 105 22.11 -37.28 -15.19
CA LEU A 105 22.18 -38.38 -16.14
C LEU A 105 20.93 -38.28 -17.02
N LYS A 106 21.14 -38.09 -18.33
CA LYS A 106 20.09 -38.04 -19.34
C LYS A 106 19.40 -39.39 -19.48
#